data_AF-A0A938E2Y8-F1
#
_entry.id   AF-A0A938E2Y8-F1
#
_cell.length_a   1.000
_cell.length_b   1.000
_cell.length_c   1.000
_cell.angle_alpha   90.00
_cell.angle_beta   90.00
_cell.angle_gamma   90.00
#
_symmetry.space_group_name_H-M   'P 1'
#
loop_
_entity.id
_entity.type
_entity.pdbx_description
1 polymer ?
#
loop_
_entity_poly.entity_id
_entity_poly.type
_entity_poly.pdbx_seq_one_letter_code
_entity_poly.pdbx_strand_id
1 'polypeptide(L)'
;MERIESAHSLWLFDTERKRFRRLPRGVDPDSLALDVDWESYHALDVDEATGAFTVTLDEAGTRLLRAFRAAPEPANGRPPDVTTTELRIPDQGT
;
A
#
# COMPACT_ATOMS: atom_id res chain seq x y z
N MET A 1 2.74 -18.05 -0.77
CA MET A 1 1.95 -16.81 -0.87
C MET A 1 2.58 -15.71 -0.05
N GLU A 2 2.83 -14.56 -0.67
CA GLU A 2 3.34 -13.34 -0.05
C GLU A 2 2.21 -12.32 0.14
N ARG A 3 2.27 -11.51 1.19
CA ARG A 3 1.23 -10.53 1.55
C ARG A 3 1.88 -9.17 1.77
N ILE A 4 1.41 -8.16 1.05
CA ILE A 4 1.86 -6.78 1.19
C ILE A 4 0.65 -5.91 1.50
N GLU A 5 0.68 -5.24 2.64
CA GLU A 5 -0.33 -4.26 3.01
C GLU A 5 0.08 -2.89 2.47
N SER A 6 -0.86 -2.16 1.87
CA SER A 6 -0.77 -0.76 1.48
C SER A 6 -1.80 0.04 2.31
N ALA A 7 -1.67 1.38 2.32
CA ALA A 7 -2.51 2.27 3.15
C ALA A 7 -4.03 1.96 3.12
N HIS A 8 -4.57 1.58 1.96
CA HIS A 8 -6.00 1.29 1.76
C HIS A 8 -6.28 -0.08 1.13
N SER A 9 -5.26 -0.91 0.92
CA SER A 9 -5.42 -2.15 0.17
C SER A 9 -4.48 -3.24 0.68
N LEU A 10 -4.97 -4.47 0.71
CA LEU A 10 -4.20 -5.67 0.98
C LEU A 10 -3.89 -6.35 -0.35
N TRP A 11 -2.61 -6.51 -0.66
CA TRP A 11 -2.13 -7.22 -1.84
C TRP A 11 -1.66 -8.61 -1.43
N LEU A 12 -2.14 -9.62 -2.15
CA LEU A 12 -1.77 -11.01 -1.92
C LEU A 12 -1.18 -11.56 -3.21
N PHE A 13 0.05 -12.04 -3.13
CA PHE A 13 0.83 -12.55 -4.23
C PHE A 13 1.00 -14.05 -4.10
N ASP A 14 0.54 -14.78 -5.09
CA ASP A 14 0.80 -16.20 -5.29
C ASP A 14 1.99 -16.33 -6.26
N THR A 15 3.19 -16.44 -5.67
CA THR A 15 4.45 -16.56 -6.42
C THR A 15 4.59 -17.89 -7.13
N GLU A 16 3.90 -18.94 -6.65
CA GLU A 16 3.88 -20.27 -7.24
C GLU A 16 3.10 -20.29 -8.56
N ARG A 17 1.97 -19.58 -8.60
CA ARG A 17 1.05 -19.52 -9.73
C ARG A 17 1.13 -18.23 -10.52
N LYS A 18 2.06 -17.33 -10.17
CA LYS A 18 2.28 -16.02 -10.81
C LYS A 18 1.00 -15.18 -10.91
N ARG A 19 0.25 -15.11 -9.81
CA ARG A 19 -1.02 -14.39 -9.71
C ARG A 19 -1.08 -13.53 -8.47
N PHE A 20 -1.77 -12.41 -8.52
CA PHE A 20 -1.98 -11.54 -7.38
C PHE A 20 -3.45 -11.13 -7.25
N ARG A 21 -3.85 -10.75 -6.04
CA ARG A 21 -5.17 -10.16 -5.78
C ARG A 21 -5.03 -8.92 -4.91
N ARG A 22 -5.84 -7.91 -5.21
CA ARG A 22 -5.92 -6.68 -4.43
C ARG A 22 -7.27 -6.61 -3.72
N LEU A 23 -7.23 -6.69 -2.41
CA LEU A 23 -8.40 -6.56 -1.54
C LEU A 23 -8.42 -5.15 -0.93
N PRO A 24 -9.59 -4.55 -0.70
CA PRO A 24 -9.70 -3.37 0.14
C PRO A 24 -9.26 -3.70 1.57
N ARG A 25 -8.66 -2.74 2.28
CA ARG A 25 -8.31 -2.92 3.69
C ARG A 25 -9.56 -3.19 4.53
N GLY A 26 -9.49 -4.16 5.45
CA GLY A 26 -10.62 -4.58 6.30
C GLY A 26 -11.52 -5.66 5.69
N VAL A 27 -11.17 -6.16 4.51
CA VAL A 27 -11.85 -7.31 3.90
C VAL A 27 -11.14 -8.60 4.28
N ASP A 28 -11.89 -9.56 4.81
CA ASP A 28 -11.36 -10.86 5.21
C ASP A 28 -10.93 -11.67 3.97
N PRO A 29 -9.63 -12.00 3.82
CA PRO A 29 -9.12 -12.69 2.64
C PRO A 29 -9.54 -14.17 2.57
N ASP A 30 -10.05 -14.71 3.68
CA ASP A 30 -10.57 -16.07 3.85
C ASP A 30 -12.09 -16.14 3.67
N SER A 31 -12.76 -14.98 3.56
CA SER A 31 -14.19 -14.94 3.30
C SER A 31 -14.45 -15.52 1.90
N LEU A 32 -14.95 -16.75 1.87
CA LEU A 32 -15.18 -17.65 0.72
C LEU A 32 -16.04 -17.05 -0.41
N ALA A 33 -16.53 -15.82 -0.26
CA ALA A 33 -17.45 -15.13 -1.17
C ALA A 33 -16.78 -14.07 -2.05
N LEU A 34 -15.48 -13.85 -1.92
CA LEU A 34 -14.78 -12.88 -2.76
C LEU A 34 -14.24 -13.58 -3.99
N ASP A 35 -15.11 -13.69 -4.99
CA ASP A 35 -14.82 -13.92 -6.41
C ASP A 35 -13.96 -12.77 -6.99
N VAL A 36 -12.98 -12.28 -6.21
CA VAL A 36 -12.03 -11.29 -6.66
C VAL A 36 -11.08 -12.03 -7.60
N ASP A 37 -11.20 -11.72 -8.89
CA ASP A 37 -10.38 -12.29 -9.95
C ASP A 37 -8.89 -12.15 -9.58
N TRP A 38 -8.24 -13.30 -9.41
CA TRP A 38 -6.79 -13.35 -9.33
C TRP A 38 -6.22 -12.91 -10.67
N GLU A 39 -5.49 -11.80 -10.67
CA GLU A 39 -4.88 -11.26 -11.87
C GLU A 39 -3.48 -11.86 -12.04
N SER A 40 -3.13 -12.27 -13.25
CA SER A 40 -1.79 -12.77 -13.56
C SER A 40 -0.77 -11.63 -13.54
N TYR A 41 0.41 -11.90 -12.99
CA TYR A 41 1.54 -10.99 -13.07
C TYR A 41 2.79 -11.71 -13.55
N HIS A 42 3.61 -11.01 -14.31
CA HIS A 42 4.87 -11.51 -14.82
C HIS A 42 6.00 -11.37 -13.78
N ALA A 43 6.14 -10.16 -13.21
CA ALA A 43 7.20 -9.85 -12.25
C ALA A 43 6.70 -8.98 -11.10
N LEU A 44 7.32 -9.15 -9.94
CA LEU A 44 7.11 -8.34 -8.75
C LEU A 44 8.49 -7.81 -8.32
N ASP A 45 8.62 -6.50 -8.27
CA ASP A 45 9.81 -5.80 -7.79
C ASP A 45 9.45 -5.06 -6.50
N VAL A 46 10.18 -5.31 -5.41
CA VAL A 46 9.93 -4.70 -4.10
C VAL A 46 11.20 -3.98 -3.69
N ASP A 47 11.11 -2.66 -3.56
CA ASP A 47 12.18 -1.81 -3.07
C ASP A 47 12.10 -1.74 -1.55
N GLU A 48 12.97 -2.48 -0.86
CA GLU A 48 12.96 -2.54 0.61
C GLU A 48 13.40 -1.22 1.28
N ALA A 49 14.15 -0.38 0.56
CA ALA A 49 14.66 0.88 1.06
C ALA A 49 13.55 1.93 1.21
N THR A 50 12.68 2.05 0.20
CA THR A 50 11.54 2.99 0.18
C THR A 50 10.23 2.34 0.58
N GLY A 51 10.16 1.01 0.52
CA GLY A 51 8.93 0.26 0.66
C GLY A 51 8.01 0.34 -0.56
N ALA A 52 8.48 0.89 -1.69
CA ALA A 52 7.74 0.85 -2.94
C ALA A 52 7.74 -0.57 -3.52
N PHE A 53 6.69 -0.95 -4.22
CA PHE A 53 6.67 -2.17 -5.01
C PHE A 53 5.97 -1.93 -6.34
N THR A 54 6.44 -2.65 -7.36
CA THR A 54 5.96 -2.59 -8.74
C THR A 54 5.58 -3.99 -9.20
N VAL A 55 4.34 -4.14 -9.65
CA VAL A 55 3.80 -5.36 -10.23
C VAL A 55 3.74 -5.18 -11.73
N THR A 56 4.47 -6.02 -12.46
CA THR A 56 4.46 -6.07 -13.91
C THR A 56 3.43 -7.09 -14.37
N LEU A 57 2.36 -6.63 -15.02
CA LEU A 57 1.23 -7.47 -15.44
C LEU A 57 1.49 -8.20 -16.77
N ASP A 58 2.35 -7.63 -17.60
CA ASP A 58 2.62 -8.09 -18.97
C ASP A 58 4.12 -8.30 -19.19
N GLU A 59 4.50 -9.28 -19.99
CA GLU A 59 5.90 -9.61 -20.22
C GLU A 59 6.66 -8.48 -20.92
N ALA A 60 5.99 -7.64 -21.72
CA ALA A 60 6.61 -6.48 -22.35
C ALA A 60 6.85 -5.31 -21.37
N GLY A 61 6.41 -5.41 -20.10
CA GLY A 61 6.63 -4.38 -19.09
C GLY A 61 5.84 -3.09 -19.30
N THR A 62 4.83 -3.13 -20.18
CA THR A 62 4.01 -1.95 -20.54
C THR A 62 2.93 -1.65 -19.51
N ARG A 63 2.46 -2.69 -18.81
CA ARG A 63 1.42 -2.61 -17.78
C ARG A 63 2.05 -2.82 -16.41
N LEU A 64 2.22 -1.72 -15.69
CA LEU A 64 2.84 -1.69 -14.36
C LEU A 64 1.85 -1.12 -13.34
N LEU A 65 1.69 -1.81 -12.21
CA LEU A 65 1.02 -1.28 -11.03
C LEU A 65 2.08 -0.94 -9.99
N ARG A 66 2.15 0.33 -9.58
CA ARG A 66 3.07 0.76 -8.53
C ARG A 66 2.29 1.16 -7.29
N ALA A 67 2.73 0.66 -6.14
CA ALA A 67 2.17 1.00 -4.84
C ALA A 67 3.29 1.05 -3.79
N PHE A 68 2.93 1.47 -2.59
CA PHE A 68 3.82 1.52 -1.43
C PHE A 68 3.28 0.59 -0.35
N ARG A 69 4.18 -0.12 0.32
CA ARG A 69 3.84 -0.82 1.55
C ARG A 69 3.37 0.20 2.58
N ALA A 70 2.36 -0.16 3.35
CA ALA A 70 1.99 0.57 4.53
C ALA A 70 3.26 0.69 5.38
N ALA A 71 3.61 1.91 5.76
CA ALA A 71 4.65 2.09 6.75
C ALA A 71 4.26 1.25 7.97
N PRO A 72 5.21 0.57 8.63
CA PRO A 72 4.91 -0.03 9.92
C PRO A 72 4.27 1.09 10.75
N GLU A 73 3.05 0.85 11.24
CA GLU A 73 2.44 1.80 12.18
C GLU A 73 3.51 2.02 13.27
N PRO A 74 3.89 3.28 13.56
CA PRO A 74 4.90 3.51 14.57
C PRO A 74 4.40 2.82 15.83
N ALA A 75 5.15 1.82 16.30
CA ALA A 75 4.80 1.04 17.46
C ALA A 75 4.60 2.01 18.63
N ASN A 76 3.35 2.37 18.91
CA ASN A 76 2.96 3.26 19.98
C ASN A 76 3.63 4.66 19.94
N GLY A 77 3.39 5.42 18.86
CA GLY A 77 3.71 6.84 18.82
C GLY A 77 2.43 7.66 18.88
N ARG A 78 2.13 8.26 20.05
CA ARG A 78 1.36 9.50 20.18
C ARG A 78 1.57 10.35 18.91
N PRO A 79 0.52 10.92 18.28
CA PRO A 79 0.75 11.82 17.15
C PRO A 79 1.84 12.82 17.58
N PRO A 80 2.85 13.14 16.75
CA PRO A 80 3.66 14.31 17.05
C PRO A 80 2.63 15.39 17.31
N ASP A 81 2.74 16.02 18.47
CA ASP A 81 1.92 17.14 18.85
C ASP A 81 1.98 18.10 17.66
N VAL A 82 0.96 18.03 16.80
CA VAL A 82 0.67 19.08 15.86
C VAL A 82 0.11 20.15 16.77
N THR A 83 1.01 20.80 17.51
CA THR A 83 0.92 22.22 17.71
C THR A 83 0.80 22.75 16.29
N THR A 84 -0.45 22.85 15.83
CA THR A 84 -0.88 23.91 14.95
C THR A 84 -0.26 25.14 15.58
N THR A 85 0.94 25.50 15.13
CA THR A 85 1.45 26.84 15.28
C THR A 85 0.45 27.65 14.48
N GLU A 86 -0.62 28.00 15.16
CA GLU A 86 -1.51 29.08 14.84
C GLU A 86 -0.56 30.20 14.45
N LEU A 87 -0.57 30.52 13.15
CA LEU A 87 0.16 31.65 12.61
C LEU A 87 -0.42 32.88 13.30
N ARG A 88 0.11 33.21 14.47
CA ARG A 88 -0.27 34.40 15.21
C ARG A 88 0.27 35.57 14.41
N ILE A 89 -0.57 36.09 13.51
CA ILE A 89 -0.33 37.34 12.82
C ILE A 89 -0.17 38.40 13.93
N PRO A 90 0.96 39.09 14.06
CA PRO A 90 1.06 40.21 14.98
C PRO A 90 0.16 41.34 14.46
N ASP A 91 -0.82 41.69 15.30
CA ASP A 91 -1.66 42.88 15.21
C ASP A 91 -0.81 44.11 14.85
N GLN A 92 -1.07 44.69 13.67
CA GLN A 92 -0.44 45.92 13.22
C GLN A 92 -1.27 47.09 13.77
N GLY A 93 -0.73 47.75 14.80
CA GLY A 93 -0.76 49.19 15.09
C GLY A 93 -2.05 50.00 14.88
N THR A 94 -2.50 50.65 15.95
CA THR A 94 -3.24 51.93 15.90
C THR A 94 -2.26 53.09 15.82
#